data_AF-Q4N8A5-F1
#
_entry.id   AF-Q4N8A5-F1
#
_cell.length_a   1.000
_cell.length_b   1.000
_cell.length_c   1.000
_cell.angle_alpha   90.00
_cell.angle_beta   90.00
_cell.angle_gamma   90.00
#
_symmetry.space_group_name_H-M   'P 1'
#
loop_
_entity.id
_entity.type
_entity.pdbx_description
1 polymer ?
#
loop_
_entity_poly.entity_id
_entity_poly.type
_entity_poly.pdbx_seq_one_letter_code
_entity_poly.pdbx_strand_id
1 'polypeptide(L)'
;MVFKIKKLGYLLKPGEKFVDEEECVEDDEINSYTKKEIYLTKLRKFLEIEEKIREMELKPRGDLKVNWIETLTVIGNSTPQAKENLTLLNTQFSELAMEFVKIGLNKFKRMGIAFNRPTDFYAEMMKSDEQMGRIMRQIEHRAQENKLKLQTKNRKMIKKMKKAGKDKRSKQLQEKNKFINQVNYLRKHKKNLQDDLKHLIK
;
A
#
# COMPACT_ATOMS: atom_id res chain seq x y z
N MET A 1 -31.59 -4.08 22.62
CA MET A 1 -33.05 -3.94 22.75
C MET A 1 -33.46 -4.83 23.90
N VAL A 2 -34.15 -4.30 24.90
CA VAL A 2 -34.76 -5.10 25.97
C VAL A 2 -36.25 -4.94 25.77
N PHE A 3 -36.95 -6.02 25.40
CA PHE A 3 -38.39 -5.98 25.19
C PHE A 3 -39.13 -6.57 26.40
N LYS A 4 -40.38 -6.17 26.61
CA LYS A 4 -41.17 -6.50 27.79
C LYS A 4 -42.40 -7.32 27.38
N ILE A 5 -42.68 -8.43 28.07
CA ILE A 5 -43.86 -9.27 27.79
C ILE A 5 -45.12 -8.57 28.29
N LYS A 6 -46.12 -8.44 27.41
CA LYS A 6 -47.38 -7.73 27.63
C LYS A 6 -48.36 -8.40 28.62
N LYS A 7 -48.03 -9.58 29.18
CA LYS A 7 -48.96 -10.32 30.06
C LYS A 7 -48.53 -10.50 31.51
N LEU A 8 -47.24 -10.38 31.85
CA LEU A 8 -46.74 -10.63 33.23
C LEU A 8 -45.61 -9.70 33.71
N GLY A 9 -45.25 -8.65 32.96
CA GLY A 9 -44.29 -7.63 33.44
C GLY A 9 -42.83 -8.08 33.56
N TYR A 10 -42.45 -9.19 32.91
CA TYR A 10 -41.09 -9.73 32.92
C TYR A 10 -40.12 -8.86 32.10
N LEU A 11 -38.93 -8.58 32.66
CA LEU A 11 -37.81 -7.87 32.02
C LEU A 11 -36.76 -8.89 31.57
N LEU A 12 -36.37 -8.85 30.29
CA LEU A 12 -35.35 -9.75 29.75
C LEU A 12 -33.98 -9.51 30.39
N LYS A 13 -33.31 -10.61 30.76
CA LYS A 13 -31.91 -10.55 31.21
C LYS A 13 -30.97 -10.36 30.01
N PRO A 14 -29.76 -9.81 30.21
CA PRO A 14 -28.77 -9.69 29.14
C PRO A 14 -28.45 -11.05 28.51
N GLY A 15 -28.86 -11.26 27.24
CA GLY A 15 -28.60 -12.49 26.46
C GLY A 15 -29.83 -13.29 26.06
N GLU A 16 -31.00 -13.02 26.64
CA GLU A 16 -32.27 -13.63 26.25
C GLU A 16 -32.85 -12.93 25.00
N LYS A 17 -33.54 -13.67 24.12
CA LYS A 17 -34.25 -13.14 22.93
C LYS A 17 -35.65 -13.73 22.89
N PHE A 18 -36.61 -12.95 22.39
CA PHE A 18 -37.96 -13.42 22.11
C PHE A 18 -37.97 -14.37 20.91
N VAL A 19 -38.89 -15.32 20.92
CA VAL A 19 -39.08 -16.31 19.85
C VAL A 19 -39.95 -15.73 18.73
N ASP A 20 -40.96 -14.90 19.08
CA ASP A 20 -41.89 -14.28 18.13
C ASP A 20 -41.79 -12.75 18.19
N GLU A 21 -41.66 -12.09 17.02
CA GLU A 21 -41.51 -10.62 16.91
C GLU A 21 -42.79 -9.85 17.30
N GLU A 22 -43.95 -10.50 17.28
CA GLU A 22 -45.27 -9.86 17.52
C GLU A 22 -45.59 -9.57 19.00
N GLU A 23 -44.85 -10.17 19.96
CA GLU A 23 -45.05 -9.91 21.40
C GLU A 23 -44.25 -8.70 21.92
N CYS A 24 -43.48 -8.09 21.04
CA CYS A 24 -42.59 -6.97 21.33
C CYS A 24 -43.35 -5.64 21.45
N VAL A 25 -43.51 -5.14 22.68
CA VAL A 25 -43.98 -3.76 22.91
C VAL A 25 -42.77 -2.85 23.06
N GLU A 26 -42.58 -1.95 22.09
CA GLU A 26 -41.56 -0.91 22.14
C GLU A 26 -42.00 0.21 23.08
N ASP A 27 -41.80 0.03 24.40
CA ASP A 27 -42.01 1.10 25.38
C ASP A 27 -40.81 2.08 25.32
N ASP A 28 -41.00 3.21 24.64
CA ASP A 28 -39.97 4.24 24.44
C ASP A 28 -39.35 4.77 25.74
N GLU A 29 -40.13 4.86 26.82
CA GLU A 29 -39.65 5.27 28.13
C GLU A 29 -38.65 4.26 28.70
N ILE A 30 -38.94 2.96 28.66
CA ILE A 30 -38.08 1.87 29.16
C ILE A 30 -36.79 1.76 28.33
N ASN A 31 -36.90 1.97 27.02
CA ASN A 31 -35.75 2.06 26.11
C ASN A 31 -34.85 3.26 26.44
N SER A 32 -35.42 4.38 26.91
CA SER A 32 -34.67 5.55 27.37
C SER A 32 -33.92 5.28 28.70
N TYR A 33 -34.54 4.58 29.65
CA TYR A 33 -33.91 4.24 30.93
C TYR A 33 -32.77 3.25 30.77
N THR A 34 -32.95 2.20 29.96
CA THR A 34 -31.89 1.23 29.64
C THR A 34 -30.73 1.88 28.88
N LYS A 35 -30.99 2.82 27.95
CA LYS A 35 -29.92 3.62 27.31
C LYS A 35 -29.17 4.49 28.33
N LYS A 36 -29.87 5.11 29.29
CA LYS A 36 -29.25 5.88 30.38
C LYS A 36 -28.38 4.99 31.27
N GLU A 37 -28.83 3.81 31.67
CA GLU A 37 -28.05 2.87 32.49
C GLU A 37 -26.80 2.35 31.77
N ILE A 38 -26.90 2.03 30.47
CA ILE A 38 -25.74 1.65 29.65
C ILE A 38 -24.73 2.80 29.58
N TYR A 39 -25.20 4.04 29.42
CA TYR A 39 -24.35 5.23 29.40
C TYR A 39 -23.67 5.46 30.75
N LEU A 40 -24.39 5.34 31.87
CA LEU A 40 -23.84 5.44 33.23
C LEU A 40 -22.79 4.35 33.50
N THR A 41 -23.02 3.12 33.01
CA THR A 41 -22.06 2.02 33.13
C THR A 41 -20.80 2.29 32.32
N LYS A 42 -20.94 2.83 31.09
CA LYS A 42 -19.80 3.26 30.27
C LYS A 42 -19.01 4.39 30.93
N LEU A 43 -19.70 5.37 31.51
CA LEU A 43 -19.09 6.47 32.27
C LEU A 43 -18.32 5.97 33.48
N ARG A 44 -18.88 5.04 34.27
CA ARG A 44 -18.19 4.44 35.42
C ARG A 44 -16.90 3.73 34.99
N LYS A 45 -16.96 2.93 33.92
CA LYS A 45 -15.78 2.27 33.36
C LYS A 45 -14.74 3.28 32.86
N PHE A 46 -15.18 4.36 32.23
CA PHE A 46 -14.28 5.42 31.78
C PHE A 46 -13.57 6.10 32.96
N LEU A 47 -14.31 6.41 34.03
CA LEU A 47 -13.75 7.00 35.25
C LEU A 47 -12.74 6.06 35.94
N GLU A 48 -13.07 4.77 36.02
CA GLU A 48 -12.17 3.74 36.57
C GLU A 48 -10.85 3.65 35.77
N ILE A 49 -10.93 3.75 34.43
CA ILE A 49 -9.74 3.81 33.58
C ILE A 49 -8.92 5.08 33.86
N GLU A 50 -9.56 6.25 34.01
CA GLU A 50 -8.85 7.49 34.33
C GLU A 50 -8.17 7.46 35.69
N GLU A 51 -8.81 6.86 36.70
CA GLU A 51 -8.19 6.64 38.01
C GLU A 51 -6.99 5.70 37.89
N LYS A 52 -7.12 4.61 37.12
CA LYS A 52 -6.02 3.68 36.92
C LYS A 52 -4.85 4.29 36.15
N ILE A 53 -5.12 5.13 35.15
CA ILE A 53 -4.08 5.89 34.44
C ILE A 53 -3.33 6.78 35.43
N ARG A 54 -4.05 7.52 36.28
CA ARG A 54 -3.43 8.39 37.30
C ARG A 54 -2.58 7.62 38.31
N GLU A 55 -2.96 6.40 38.66
CA GLU A 55 -2.16 5.52 39.52
C GLU A 55 -0.87 5.04 38.82
N MET A 56 -0.93 4.76 37.52
CA MET A 56 0.21 4.27 36.73
C MET A 56 1.16 5.36 36.25
N GLU A 57 0.75 6.64 36.31
CA GLU A 57 1.59 7.77 35.90
C GLU A 57 2.88 7.85 36.74
N LEU A 58 4.03 7.87 36.05
CA LEU A 58 5.33 8.00 36.69
C LEU A 58 5.49 9.38 37.34
N LYS A 59 5.63 9.39 38.67
CA LYS A 59 5.80 10.59 39.51
C LYS A 59 7.09 10.46 40.35
N PRO A 60 8.25 10.88 39.81
CA PRO A 60 9.56 10.61 40.43
C PRO A 60 9.79 11.39 41.75
N ARG A 61 9.01 12.44 42.03
CA ARG A 61 8.98 13.13 43.33
C ARG A 61 7.70 13.97 43.47
N GLY A 62 6.63 13.41 44.03
CA GLY A 62 5.34 14.13 44.15
C GLY A 62 4.73 14.49 42.78
N ASP A 63 4.15 15.68 42.63
CA ASP A 63 3.48 16.11 41.39
C ASP A 63 4.41 16.72 40.32
N LEU A 64 5.74 16.60 40.49
CA LEU A 64 6.67 17.09 39.47
C LEU A 64 6.64 16.21 38.22
N LYS A 65 6.43 16.86 37.08
CA LYS A 65 6.43 16.24 35.77
C LYS A 65 7.81 15.69 35.43
N VAL A 66 7.84 14.43 34.99
CA VAL A 66 9.02 13.72 34.48
C VAL A 66 9.69 14.49 33.34
N ASN A 67 11.02 14.57 33.38
CA ASN A 67 11.79 15.11 32.26
C ASN A 67 11.60 14.22 31.03
N TRP A 68 11.44 14.84 29.85
CA TRP A 68 11.16 14.08 28.63
C TRP A 68 12.21 13.01 28.30
N ILE A 69 13.47 13.18 28.74
CA ILE A 69 14.56 12.22 28.57
C ILE A 69 14.31 10.86 29.24
N GLU A 70 13.48 10.81 30.28
CA GLU A 70 13.15 9.57 30.98
C GLU A 70 12.02 8.81 30.26
N THR A 71 11.14 9.53 29.57
CA THR A 71 10.03 8.93 28.82
C THR A 71 10.44 8.60 27.38
N LEU A 72 11.25 9.45 26.74
CA LEU A 72 11.62 9.40 25.31
C LEU A 72 10.46 9.30 24.31
N THR A 73 9.22 9.46 24.78
CA THR A 73 8.02 9.29 23.97
C THR A 73 7.68 10.56 23.20
N VAL A 74 7.41 10.42 21.91
CA VAL A 74 6.82 11.47 21.06
C VAL A 74 5.41 11.04 20.70
N ILE A 75 4.45 11.91 20.98
CA ILE A 75 3.04 11.68 20.67
C ILE A 75 2.69 12.58 19.49
N GLY A 76 2.18 11.97 18.41
CA GLY A 76 1.65 12.66 17.26
C GLY A 76 0.12 12.63 17.23
N ASN A 77 -0.46 13.58 16.50
CA ASN A 77 -1.92 13.67 16.33
C ASN A 77 -2.40 13.01 15.03
N SER A 78 -1.47 12.60 14.17
CA SER A 78 -1.76 12.08 12.83
C SER A 78 -1.89 10.56 12.87
N THR A 79 -3.00 10.04 12.34
CA THR A 79 -3.32 8.61 12.30
C THR A 79 -3.29 8.10 10.86
N PRO A 80 -2.70 6.93 10.58
CA PRO A 80 -2.68 6.36 9.23
C PRO A 80 -4.10 5.98 8.79
N GLN A 81 -4.48 6.37 7.57
CA GLN A 81 -5.85 6.23 7.06
C GLN A 81 -6.02 5.03 6.13
N ALA A 82 -4.95 4.55 5.48
CA ALA A 82 -5.05 3.46 4.51
C ALA A 82 -5.23 2.10 5.20
N LYS A 83 -6.38 1.44 4.99
CA LYS A 83 -6.68 0.13 5.63
C LYS A 83 -6.39 -1.08 4.74
N GLU A 84 -6.60 -0.97 3.42
CA GLU A 84 -6.59 -2.15 2.54
C GLU A 84 -5.27 -2.34 1.78
N ASN A 85 -4.54 -1.26 1.46
CA ASN A 85 -3.28 -1.35 0.73
C ASN A 85 -2.08 -1.32 1.68
N LEU A 86 -1.47 -2.48 1.90
CA LEU A 86 -0.33 -2.64 2.80
C LEU A 86 0.88 -1.78 2.39
N THR A 87 1.13 -1.60 1.09
CA THR A 87 2.25 -0.78 0.60
C THR A 87 2.06 0.68 0.96
N LEU A 88 0.87 1.23 0.71
CA LEU A 88 0.54 2.61 1.05
C LEU A 88 0.57 2.84 2.57
N LEU A 89 0.03 1.88 3.33
CA LEU A 89 0.06 1.93 4.78
C LEU A 89 1.49 1.92 5.33
N ASN A 90 2.38 1.08 4.80
CA ASN A 90 3.80 1.06 5.18
C ASN A 90 4.50 2.39 4.87
N THR A 91 4.17 3.03 3.75
CA THR A 91 4.68 4.37 3.43
C THR A 91 4.20 5.39 4.47
N GLN A 92 2.91 5.38 4.83
CA GLN A 92 2.36 6.29 5.85
C GLN A 92 3.01 6.08 7.22
N PHE A 93 3.23 4.83 7.65
CA PHE A 93 3.97 4.55 8.89
C PHE A 93 5.40 5.08 8.84
N SER A 94 6.07 4.96 7.70
CA SER A 94 7.44 5.47 7.52
C SER A 94 7.49 7.00 7.60
N GLU A 95 6.51 7.69 7.02
CA GLU A 95 6.39 9.15 7.09
C GLU A 95 6.13 9.64 8.52
N LEU A 96 5.20 9.00 9.23
CA LEU A 96 4.90 9.31 10.64
C LEU A 96 6.13 9.08 11.54
N ALA A 97 6.81 7.94 11.37
CA ALA A 97 8.03 7.67 12.12
C ALA A 97 9.10 8.73 11.87
N MET A 98 9.28 9.18 10.62
CA MET A 98 10.23 10.23 10.28
C MET A 98 9.86 11.59 10.90
N GLU A 99 8.58 11.93 10.98
CA GLU A 99 8.12 13.13 11.69
C GLU A 99 8.46 13.07 13.18
N PHE A 100 8.17 11.94 13.84
CA PHE A 100 8.44 11.76 15.26
C PHE A 100 9.93 11.77 15.58
N VAL A 101 10.75 11.17 14.72
CA VAL A 101 12.21 11.25 14.84
C VAL A 101 12.68 12.70 14.79
N LYS A 102 12.20 13.52 13.85
CA LYS A 102 12.57 14.96 13.78
C LYS A 102 12.21 15.71 15.07
N ILE A 103 11.02 15.47 15.61
CA ILE A 103 10.59 16.07 16.88
C ILE A 103 11.51 15.64 18.02
N GLY A 104 11.83 14.35 18.11
CA GLY A 104 12.74 13.81 19.12
C GLY A 104 14.14 14.41 19.03
N LEU A 105 14.72 14.45 17.82
CA LEU A 105 16.04 15.02 17.58
C LEU A 105 16.12 16.50 17.95
N ASN A 106 15.08 17.28 17.67
CA ASN A 106 15.01 18.67 18.09
C ASN A 106 15.00 18.81 19.61
N LYS A 107 14.30 17.93 20.33
CA LYS A 107 14.31 17.93 21.80
C LYS A 107 15.68 17.54 22.36
N PHE A 108 16.35 16.53 21.80
CA PHE A 108 17.73 16.18 22.18
C PHE A 108 18.70 17.35 21.98
N LYS A 109 18.60 18.03 20.83
CA LYS A 109 19.42 19.22 20.52
C LYS A 109 19.20 20.34 21.53
N ARG A 110 17.95 20.59 21.94
CA ARG A 110 17.63 21.60 22.98
C ARG A 110 18.22 21.25 24.35
N MET A 111 18.37 19.97 24.65
CA MET A 111 18.99 19.49 25.89
C MET A 111 20.51 19.41 25.82
N GLY A 112 21.11 19.65 24.64
CA GLY A 112 22.57 19.54 24.45
C GLY A 112 23.10 18.10 24.44
N ILE A 113 22.23 17.10 24.20
CA ILE A 113 22.60 15.68 24.23
C ILE A 113 22.98 15.23 22.81
N ALA A 114 24.15 14.60 22.67
CA ALA A 114 24.57 13.97 21.42
C ALA A 114 23.77 12.68 21.17
N PHE A 115 23.23 12.52 19.96
CA PHE A 115 22.38 11.39 19.60
C PHE A 115 22.96 10.51 18.48
N ASN A 116 23.99 10.96 17.77
CA ASN A 116 24.62 10.16 16.73
C ASN A 116 25.56 9.12 17.34
N ARG A 117 25.47 7.89 16.86
CA ARG A 117 26.44 6.84 17.18
C ARG A 117 27.82 7.24 16.62
N PRO A 118 28.87 7.35 17.46
CA PRO A 118 30.23 7.57 16.98
C PRO A 118 30.73 6.39 16.16
N THR A 119 31.57 6.64 15.16
CA THR A 119 32.16 5.60 14.30
C THR A 119 33.08 4.65 15.06
N ASP A 120 33.68 5.13 16.15
CA ASP A 120 34.65 4.39 16.97
C ASP A 120 34.00 3.69 18.19
N PHE A 121 32.66 3.64 18.23
CA PHE A 121 31.93 2.98 19.31
C PHE A 121 31.46 1.58 18.87
N TYR A 122 32.27 0.58 19.21
CA TYR A 122 31.98 -0.84 18.99
C TYR A 122 31.26 -1.41 20.21
N ALA A 123 29.96 -1.62 20.07
CA ALA A 123 29.10 -2.31 21.03
C ALA A 123 28.35 -3.43 20.32
N GLU A 124 27.81 -4.37 21.09
CA GLU A 124 26.95 -5.42 20.53
C GLU A 124 25.73 -4.79 19.84
N MET A 125 25.49 -5.19 18.60
CA MET A 125 24.36 -4.70 17.79
C MET A 125 23.24 -5.74 17.80
N MET A 126 21.99 -5.29 17.60
CA MET A 126 20.81 -6.18 17.53
C MET A 126 20.92 -7.30 16.48
N LYS A 127 21.73 -7.10 15.44
CA LYS A 127 22.03 -8.09 14.39
C LYS A 127 23.54 -8.29 14.31
N SER A 128 23.98 -9.54 14.19
CA SER A 128 25.40 -9.84 14.03
C SER A 128 25.90 -9.44 12.64
N ASP A 129 27.19 -9.14 12.53
CA ASP A 129 27.82 -8.79 11.26
C ASP A 129 27.73 -9.93 10.25
N GLU A 130 27.78 -11.19 10.71
CA GLU A 130 27.59 -12.35 9.84
C GLU A 130 26.18 -12.37 9.22
N GLN A 131 25.14 -12.09 10.03
CA GLN A 131 23.77 -11.99 9.55
C GLN A 131 23.62 -10.85 8.53
N MET A 132 24.19 -9.68 8.82
CA MET A 132 24.16 -8.55 7.89
C MET A 132 24.93 -8.83 6.60
N GLY A 133 26.06 -9.55 6.67
CA GLY A 133 26.79 -10.01 5.49
C GLY A 133 26.00 -10.99 4.62
N ARG A 134 25.13 -11.82 5.21
CA ARG A 134 24.18 -12.66 4.44
C ARG A 134 23.11 -11.80 3.74
N ILE A 135 22.56 -10.80 4.44
CA ILE A 135 21.54 -9.89 3.90
C ILE A 135 22.12 -9.06 2.74
N MET A 136 23.31 -8.49 2.91
CA MET A 136 23.99 -7.71 1.87
C MET A 136 24.23 -8.55 0.61
N ARG A 137 24.76 -9.76 0.75
CA ARG A 137 24.92 -10.71 -0.37
C ARG A 137 23.60 -11.00 -1.08
N GLN A 138 22.50 -11.14 -0.34
CA GLN A 138 21.18 -11.36 -0.93
C GLN A 138 20.69 -10.14 -1.72
N ILE A 139 20.92 -8.92 -1.23
CA ILE A 139 20.58 -7.67 -1.92
C ILE A 139 21.39 -7.56 -3.22
N GLU A 140 22.70 -7.81 -3.16
CA GLU A 140 23.58 -7.81 -4.32
C GLU A 140 23.16 -8.83 -5.37
N HIS A 141 22.85 -10.05 -4.93
CA HIS A 141 22.36 -11.11 -5.82
C HIS A 141 21.07 -10.70 -6.54
N ARG A 142 20.08 -10.15 -5.82
CA ARG A 142 18.83 -9.65 -6.41
C ARG A 142 19.09 -8.51 -7.40
N ALA A 143 20.02 -7.60 -7.10
CA ALA A 143 20.39 -6.51 -8.00
C ALA A 143 21.04 -7.05 -9.29
N GLN A 144 21.93 -8.03 -9.18
CA GLN A 144 22.56 -8.70 -10.32
C GLN A 144 21.54 -9.45 -11.18
N GLU A 145 20.64 -10.22 -10.57
CA GLU A 145 19.55 -10.89 -11.28
C GLU A 145 18.67 -9.91 -12.06
N ASN A 146 18.31 -8.79 -11.46
CA ASN A 146 17.51 -7.75 -12.12
C ASN A 146 18.25 -7.14 -13.32
N LYS A 147 19.56 -6.90 -13.18
CA LYS A 147 20.42 -6.43 -14.28
C LYS A 147 20.47 -7.45 -15.41
N LEU A 148 20.65 -8.74 -15.10
CA LEU A 148 20.67 -9.82 -16.09
C LEU A 148 19.31 -9.98 -16.80
N LYS A 149 18.20 -9.87 -16.07
CA LYS A 149 16.84 -9.88 -16.64
C LYS A 149 16.63 -8.72 -17.61
N LEU A 150 17.06 -7.51 -17.24
CA LEU A 150 16.98 -6.33 -18.11
C LEU A 150 17.83 -6.50 -19.37
N GLN A 151 19.09 -6.94 -19.22
CA GLN A 151 19.96 -7.21 -20.36
C GLN A 151 19.39 -8.28 -21.29
N THR A 152 18.78 -9.33 -20.74
CA THR A 152 18.14 -10.40 -21.52
C THR A 152 16.93 -9.87 -22.28
N LYS A 153 16.08 -9.05 -21.66
CA LYS A 153 14.96 -8.36 -22.33
C LYS A 153 15.46 -7.48 -23.47
N ASN A 154 16.50 -6.68 -23.24
CA ASN A 154 17.10 -5.81 -24.26
C ASN A 154 17.67 -6.62 -25.44
N ARG A 155 18.39 -7.73 -25.16
CA ARG A 155 18.90 -8.64 -26.19
C ARG A 155 17.77 -9.24 -27.02
N LYS A 156 16.67 -9.67 -26.39
CA LYS A 156 15.48 -10.18 -27.09
C LYS A 156 14.83 -9.10 -27.96
N MET A 157 14.71 -7.86 -27.47
CA MET A 157 14.17 -6.73 -28.21
C MET A 157 15.02 -6.42 -29.45
N ILE A 158 16.34 -6.33 -29.30
CA ILE A 158 17.28 -6.08 -30.42
C ILE A 158 17.14 -7.18 -31.48
N LYS A 159 17.04 -8.46 -31.09
CA LYS A 159 16.82 -9.56 -32.04
C LYS A 159 15.50 -9.42 -32.80
N LYS A 160 14.41 -9.05 -32.12
CA LYS A 160 13.10 -8.80 -32.76
C LYS A 160 13.18 -7.64 -33.76
N MET A 161 13.82 -6.53 -33.39
CA MET A 161 13.99 -5.37 -34.28
C MET A 161 14.82 -5.71 -35.52
N LYS A 162 15.90 -6.47 -35.36
CA LYS A 162 16.70 -6.95 -36.50
C LYS A 162 15.89 -7.84 -37.46
N LYS A 163 15.06 -8.75 -36.93
CA LYS A 163 14.17 -9.60 -37.75
C LYS A 163 13.13 -8.76 -38.48
N ALA A 164 12.45 -7.85 -37.79
CA ALA A 164 11.46 -6.96 -38.40
C ALA A 164 12.07 -6.07 -39.51
N GLY A 165 13.29 -5.56 -39.31
CA GLY A 165 14.02 -4.83 -40.35
C GLY A 165 14.33 -5.67 -41.58
N LYS A 166 14.74 -6.94 -41.40
CA LYS A 166 14.97 -7.89 -42.50
C LYS A 166 13.67 -8.18 -43.25
N ASP A 167 12.59 -8.44 -42.53
CA ASP A 167 11.27 -8.73 -43.12
C ASP A 167 10.74 -7.53 -43.92
N LYS A 168 10.91 -6.30 -43.41
CA LYS A 168 10.55 -5.06 -44.12
C LYS A 168 11.34 -4.90 -45.42
N ARG A 169 12.66 -5.12 -45.40
CA ARG A 169 13.50 -5.08 -46.61
C ARG A 169 13.10 -6.16 -47.63
N SER A 170 12.79 -7.36 -47.14
CA SER A 170 12.32 -8.47 -47.99
C SER A 170 11.00 -8.14 -48.68
N LYS A 171 10.02 -7.61 -47.94
CA LYS A 171 8.73 -7.16 -48.50
C LYS A 171 8.91 -6.08 -49.57
N GLN A 172 9.73 -5.06 -49.29
CA GLN A 172 10.04 -4.01 -50.27
C GLN A 172 10.68 -4.56 -51.55
N LEU A 173 11.58 -5.54 -51.43
CA LEU A 173 12.18 -6.19 -52.60
C LEU A 173 11.16 -7.01 -53.40
N GLN A 174 10.28 -7.75 -52.71
CA GLN A 174 9.20 -8.50 -53.36
C GLN A 174 8.22 -7.57 -54.10
N GLU A 175 7.85 -6.44 -53.49
CA GLU A 175 7.00 -5.42 -54.13
C GLU A 175 7.66 -4.84 -55.37
N LYS A 176 8.95 -4.48 -55.31
CA LYS A 176 9.73 -4.03 -56.47
C LYS A 176 9.77 -5.09 -57.59
N ASN A 177 10.03 -6.34 -57.25
CA ASN A 177 10.07 -7.44 -58.23
C ASN A 177 8.69 -7.67 -58.88
N LYS A 178 7.60 -7.61 -58.11
CA LYS A 178 6.24 -7.70 -58.64
C LYS A 178 5.95 -6.55 -59.62
N PHE A 179 6.33 -5.33 -59.27
CA PHE A 179 6.18 -4.17 -60.15
C PHE A 179 6.97 -4.33 -61.45
N ILE A 180 8.25 -4.75 -61.37
CA ILE A 180 9.09 -5.01 -62.55
C ILE A 180 8.46 -6.08 -63.44
N ASN A 181 7.96 -7.17 -62.86
CA ASN A 181 7.30 -8.24 -63.62
C ASN A 181 6.03 -7.75 -64.32
N GLN A 182 5.22 -6.93 -63.64
CA GLN A 182 4.01 -6.33 -64.22
C GLN A 182 4.35 -5.37 -65.36
N VAL A 183 5.38 -4.53 -65.21
CA VAL A 183 5.87 -3.64 -66.29
C VAL A 183 6.41 -4.45 -67.47
N ASN A 184 7.18 -5.51 -67.22
CA ASN A 184 7.71 -6.37 -68.28
C ASN A 184 6.60 -7.12 -69.04
N TYR A 185 5.57 -7.59 -68.34
CA TYR A 185 4.39 -8.19 -68.93
C TYR A 185 3.68 -7.19 -69.86
N LEU A 186 3.40 -5.98 -69.36
CA LEU A 186 2.80 -4.91 -70.16
C LEU A 186 3.67 -4.54 -71.37
N ARG A 187 5.00 -4.47 -71.20
CA ARG A 187 5.94 -4.17 -72.29
C ARG A 187 5.94 -5.26 -73.37
N LYS A 188 5.86 -6.54 -72.98
CA LYS A 188 5.81 -7.67 -73.91
C LYS A 188 4.50 -7.72 -74.68
N HIS A 189 3.38 -7.44 -74.02
CA HIS A 189 2.04 -7.48 -74.63
C HIS A 189 1.62 -6.15 -75.27
N LYS A 190 2.42 -5.08 -75.18
CA LYS A 190 2.16 -3.75 -75.75
C LYS A 190 1.87 -3.77 -77.27
N LYS A 191 2.60 -4.58 -78.05
CA LYS A 191 2.38 -4.70 -79.50
C LYS A 191 1.00 -5.29 -79.79
N ASN A 192 0.66 -6.40 -79.13
CA ASN A 192 -0.64 -7.05 -79.28
C ASN A 192 -1.78 -6.12 -78.86
N LEU A 193 -1.66 -5.42 -77.72
CA LEU A 193 -2.68 -4.43 -77.31
C LEU A 193 -2.82 -3.25 -78.30
N GLN A 194 -1.73 -2.80 -78.92
CA GLN A 194 -1.78 -1.75 -79.95
C GLN A 194 -2.44 -2.25 -81.23
N ASP A 195 -2.23 -3.51 -81.61
CA ASP A 195 -2.86 -4.13 -82.77
C ASP A 195 -4.36 -4.39 -82.51
N ASP A 196 -4.73 -4.82 -81.30
CA ASP A 196 -6.12 -4.96 -80.86
C ASP A 196 -6.86 -3.61 -80.82
N LEU A 197 -6.22 -2.55 -80.31
CA LEU A 197 -6.77 -1.19 -80.31
C LEU A 197 -6.93 -0.61 -81.72
N LYS A 198 -6.01 -0.91 -82.64
CA LYS A 198 -6.14 -0.51 -84.05
C LYS A 198 -7.29 -1.23 -84.76
N HIS A 199 -7.56 -2.48 -84.39
CA HIS A 199 -8.69 -3.24 -84.89
C HIS A 199 -10.04 -2.75 -84.34
N LEU A 200 -10.08 -2.15 -83.15
CA LEU A 200 -11.31 -1.62 -82.54
C LEU A 200 -11.72 -0.22 -83.03
N ILE A 201 -10.79 0.54 -83.64
CA ILE A 201 -10.99 1.95 -84.07
C ILE A 201 -11.33 2.05 -85.58
N LYS A 202 -11.50 0.92 -86.27
CA LYS A 202 -11.78 0.84 -87.71
C LYS A 202 -13.18 0.30 -87.96
#